data_AF-X1RQ90-F1
#
_entry.id   AF-X1RQ90-F1
#
_cell.length_a   1.000
_cell.length_b   1.000
_cell.length_c   1.000
_cell.angle_alpha   90.00
_cell.angle_beta   90.00
_cell.angle_gamma   90.00
#
_symmetry.space_group_name_H-M   'P 1'
#
loop_
_entity.id
_entity.type
_entity.pdbx_description
1 polymer ?
#
loop_
_entity_poly.entity_id
_entity_poly.type
_entity_poly.pdbx_seq_one_letter_code
_entity_poly.pdbx_strand_id
1 'polypeptide(L)'
;MHSSFGSDGTGPERELFPQESLNDSLLWINPACDKLPDDIGRRFVKLKDNSIMTFVDGKTRISEDAGKTWSKPVVIARKKGAWLSYSYIFEPEPGILWLTTGQGDLRLRAREKDLIKY
;
A
#
# COMPACT_ATOMS: atom_id res chain seq x y z
N MET A 1 32.14 -17.10 40.51
CA MET A 1 31.98 -17.90 39.27
C MET A 1 32.26 -16.99 38.10
N HIS A 2 33.30 -17.33 37.33
CA HIS A 2 33.66 -16.71 36.05
C HIS A 2 32.53 -16.84 35.03
N SER A 3 32.34 -15.82 34.18
CA SER A 3 32.77 -15.90 32.77
C SER A 3 32.53 -14.59 32.04
N SER A 4 33.63 -14.00 31.58
CA SER A 4 33.69 -12.91 30.60
C SER A 4 33.15 -13.36 29.25
N PHE A 5 32.43 -12.49 28.54
CA PHE A 5 32.25 -12.64 27.09
C PHE A 5 33.43 -11.98 26.40
N GLY A 6 34.25 -12.80 25.75
CA GLY A 6 35.41 -12.40 24.97
C GLY A 6 35.00 -11.71 23.67
N SER A 7 35.78 -10.70 23.33
CA SER A 7 35.96 -10.19 21.97
C SER A 7 36.82 -11.19 21.19
N ASP A 8 36.31 -11.75 20.10
CA ASP A 8 37.11 -12.31 18.99
C ASP A 8 36.24 -12.31 17.72
N GLY A 9 36.71 -11.61 16.69
CA GLY A 9 35.95 -11.34 15.47
C GLY A 9 36.00 -12.47 14.45
N THR A 10 34.83 -12.94 14.01
CA THR A 10 34.57 -13.59 12.70
C THR A 10 33.06 -13.56 12.38
N GLY A 11 32.41 -12.41 12.49
CA GLY A 11 31.06 -12.23 11.92
C GLY A 11 31.19 -11.88 10.44
N PRO A 12 30.39 -12.46 9.52
CA PRO A 12 30.46 -12.08 8.12
C PRO A 12 30.30 -10.56 7.99
N GLU A 13 31.26 -9.94 7.31
CA GLU A 13 31.22 -8.53 6.96
C GLU A 13 29.85 -8.19 6.39
N ARG A 14 29.26 -7.13 6.93
CA ARG A 14 28.11 -6.47 6.31
C ARG A 14 28.57 -5.85 5.00
N GLU A 15 28.67 -6.63 3.94
CA GLU A 15 28.49 -6.11 2.58
C GLU A 15 27.01 -5.80 2.39
N LEU A 16 26.56 -4.77 3.11
CA LEU A 16 25.27 -4.18 2.92
C LEU A 16 25.48 -3.11 1.84
N PHE A 17 24.94 -3.38 0.66
CA PHE A 17 24.76 -2.46 -0.47
C PHE A 17 25.93 -2.37 -1.47
N PRO A 18 25.72 -2.73 -2.75
CA PRO A 18 26.60 -2.31 -3.83
C PRO A 18 26.73 -0.78 -3.84
N GLN A 19 27.95 -0.24 -3.93
CA GLN A 19 28.22 1.19 -4.06
C GLN A 19 27.88 1.75 -5.45
N GLU A 20 26.90 1.18 -6.15
CA GLU A 20 26.41 1.78 -7.38
C GLU A 20 25.45 2.91 -7.03
N SER A 21 25.84 4.11 -7.46
CA SER A 21 25.37 5.41 -7.02
C SER A 21 23.88 5.48 -6.70
N LEU A 22 23.58 5.80 -5.44
CA LEU A 22 22.28 6.34 -5.04
C LEU A 22 22.00 7.56 -5.92
N ASN A 23 20.94 7.50 -6.72
CA ASN A 23 20.43 8.69 -7.40
C ASN A 23 19.87 9.70 -6.35
N ASP A 24 19.54 10.92 -6.78
CA ASP A 24 19.11 12.06 -5.93
C ASP A 24 17.95 11.76 -4.96
N SER A 25 17.30 10.59 -5.05
CA SER A 25 16.22 10.17 -4.17
C SER A 25 16.63 9.31 -2.96
N LEU A 26 17.91 8.90 -2.82
CA LEU A 26 18.38 7.93 -1.81
C LEU A 26 17.59 6.60 -1.79
N LEU A 27 16.69 6.35 -2.75
CA LEU A 27 15.84 5.19 -2.81
C LEU A 27 16.44 4.16 -3.77
N TRP A 28 17.03 3.11 -3.20
CA TRP A 28 17.43 1.94 -3.96
C TRP A 28 16.23 1.00 -4.18
N ILE A 29 16.03 0.57 -5.43
CA ILE A 29 15.04 -0.44 -5.82
C ILE A 29 15.82 -1.61 -6.43
N ASN A 30 15.51 -2.84 -6.01
CA ASN A 30 16.11 -4.03 -6.62
C ASN A 30 15.86 -4.03 -8.15
N PRO A 31 16.88 -4.18 -9.01
CA PRO A 31 16.73 -4.18 -10.46
C PRO A 31 15.76 -5.23 -11.03
N ALA A 32 15.46 -6.28 -10.28
CA ALA A 32 14.44 -7.28 -10.67
C ALA A 32 12.99 -6.79 -10.46
N CYS A 33 12.78 -5.62 -9.84
CA CYS A 33 11.47 -5.05 -9.58
C CYS A 33 11.12 -3.96 -10.59
N ASP A 34 9.91 -4.03 -11.13
CA ASP A 34 9.34 -2.94 -11.91
C ASP A 34 8.83 -1.82 -11.00
N LYS A 35 9.27 -0.58 -11.26
CA LYS A 35 8.72 0.59 -10.59
C LYS A 35 7.31 0.86 -11.12
N LEU A 36 6.32 0.91 -10.23
CA LEU A 36 4.98 1.36 -10.58
C LEU A 36 4.99 2.87 -10.95
N PRO A 37 4.16 3.30 -11.91
CA PRO A 37 3.98 4.72 -12.20
C PRO A 37 3.71 5.58 -10.95
N ASP A 38 4.21 6.82 -10.95
CA ASP A 38 4.28 7.66 -9.75
C ASP A 38 2.93 8.17 -9.21
N ASP A 39 1.83 7.97 -9.95
CA ASP A 39 0.46 8.41 -9.58
C ASP A 39 -0.58 7.28 -9.50
N ILE A 40 -0.12 6.05 -9.28
CA ILE A 40 -1.05 4.95 -8.99
C ILE A 40 -1.38 5.02 -7.49
N GLY A 41 -2.65 5.24 -7.13
CA GLY A 41 -3.09 5.55 -5.76
C GLY A 41 -2.44 4.69 -4.66
N ARG A 42 -2.12 5.28 -3.51
CA ARG A 42 -1.17 4.67 -2.52
C ARG A 42 -1.48 3.26 -2.00
N ARG A 43 -2.72 2.77 -2.10
CA ARG A 43 -3.14 1.46 -1.59
C ARG A 43 -4.06 0.78 -2.58
N PHE A 44 -3.84 -0.51 -2.78
CA PHE A 44 -4.55 -1.34 -3.73
C PHE A 44 -5.14 -2.57 -3.05
N VAL A 45 -6.30 -3.00 -3.55
CA VAL A 45 -6.81 -4.35 -3.36
C VAL A 45 -7.19 -4.90 -4.72
N LYS A 46 -6.85 -6.15 -4.97
CA LYS A 46 -7.33 -6.86 -6.15
C LYS A 46 -8.73 -7.37 -5.86
N LEU A 47 -9.67 -7.03 -6.72
CA LEU A 47 -11.07 -7.44 -6.61
C LEU A 47 -11.29 -8.83 -7.20
N LYS A 48 -12.47 -9.41 -6.95
CA LYS A 48 -12.82 -10.77 -7.41
C LYS A 48 -12.74 -10.94 -8.92
N ASP A 49 -13.04 -9.89 -9.69
CA ASP A 49 -12.98 -9.88 -11.16
C ASP A 49 -11.58 -9.62 -11.74
N ASN A 50 -10.56 -9.57 -10.88
CA ASN A 50 -9.17 -9.19 -11.17
C ASN A 50 -8.91 -7.71 -11.43
N SER A 51 -9.93 -6.84 -11.34
CA SER A 51 -9.70 -5.40 -11.34
C SER A 51 -8.96 -4.97 -10.06
N ILE A 52 -8.35 -3.78 -10.11
CA ILE A 52 -7.62 -3.20 -8.99
C ILE A 52 -8.43 -2.02 -8.46
N MET A 53 -8.77 -2.03 -7.17
CA MET A 53 -9.38 -0.89 -6.51
C MET A 53 -8.35 -0.14 -5.67
N THR A 54 -8.39 1.19 -5.72
CA THR A 54 -7.70 2.06 -4.77
C THR A 54 -8.69 2.87 -3.92
N PHE A 55 -8.28 3.27 -2.71
CA PHE A 55 -9.02 4.20 -1.86
C PHE A 55 -8.13 5.35 -1.39
N VAL A 56 -8.52 6.58 -1.75
CA VAL A 56 -7.82 7.82 -1.42
C VAL A 56 -8.83 8.90 -1.09
N ASP A 57 -8.67 9.57 0.07
CA ASP A 57 -9.48 10.72 0.47
C ASP A 57 -11.00 10.47 0.37
N GLY A 58 -11.45 9.35 0.96
CA GLY A 58 -12.88 9.00 0.99
C GLY A 58 -13.45 8.49 -0.33
N LYS A 59 -12.60 8.27 -1.35
CA LYS A 59 -13.03 7.89 -2.70
C LYS A 59 -12.37 6.61 -3.16
N THR A 60 -13.11 5.79 -3.89
CA THR A 60 -12.60 4.61 -4.60
C THR A 60 -12.43 4.88 -6.08
N ARG A 61 -11.46 4.21 -6.71
CA ARG A 61 -11.30 4.12 -8.17
C ARG A 61 -10.95 2.70 -8.53
N ILE A 62 -11.32 2.29 -9.73
CA ILE A 62 -11.08 0.93 -10.24
C ILE A 62 -10.24 1.01 -11.50
N SER A 63 -9.35 0.05 -11.68
CA SER A 63 -8.65 -0.20 -12.92
C SER A 63 -8.91 -1.64 -13.37
N GLU A 64 -9.38 -1.80 -14.60
CA GLU A 64 -9.62 -3.10 -15.23
C GLU A 64 -8.42 -3.56 -16.08
N ASP A 65 -7.43 -2.69 -16.30
CA ASP A 65 -6.30 -2.89 -17.21
C ASP A 65 -4.94 -2.88 -16.48
N ALA A 66 -4.94 -3.45 -15.28
CA ALA A 66 -3.75 -3.60 -14.42
C ALA A 66 -3.08 -2.28 -14.02
N GLY A 67 -3.90 -1.25 -13.74
CA GLY A 67 -3.46 0.04 -13.22
C GLY A 67 -3.10 1.07 -14.28
N LYS A 68 -3.32 0.78 -15.58
CA LYS A 68 -2.99 1.70 -16.68
C LYS A 68 -4.00 2.85 -16.79
N THR A 69 -5.28 2.55 -16.64
CA THR A 69 -6.37 3.53 -16.60
C THR A 69 -7.23 3.34 -15.36
N TRP A 70 -7.85 4.43 -14.90
CA TRP A 70 -8.62 4.46 -13.67
C TRP A 70 -10.00 5.09 -13.90
N SER A 71 -11.02 4.50 -13.28
CA SER A 71 -12.38 5.03 -13.30
C SER A 71 -12.47 6.43 -12.67
N LYS A 72 -13.60 7.10 -12.91
CA LYS A 72 -13.98 8.28 -12.14
C LYS A 72 -14.09 7.91 -10.65
N PRO A 73 -13.71 8.82 -9.73
CA PRO A 73 -13.71 8.51 -8.31
C PRO A 73 -15.14 8.41 -7.77
N VAL A 74 -15.43 7.34 -7.03
CA VAL A 74 -16.70 7.14 -6.32
C VAL A 74 -16.52 7.53 -4.86
N VAL A 75 -17.33 8.47 -4.37
CA VAL A 75 -17.28 8.88 -2.96
C VAL A 75 -17.96 7.82 -2.10
N ILE A 76 -17.25 7.29 -1.11
CA ILE A 76 -17.79 6.33 -0.14
C ILE A 76 -17.81 6.87 1.29
N ALA A 77 -17.03 7.92 1.59
CA ALA A 77 -17.01 8.56 2.90
C ALA A 77 -16.58 10.04 2.79
N ARG A 78 -17.06 10.87 3.72
CA ARG A 78 -16.61 12.26 3.93
C ARG A 78 -16.61 12.56 5.42
N LYS A 79 -15.65 13.35 5.89
CA LYS A 79 -15.60 13.85 7.26
C LYS A 79 -15.35 15.35 7.26
N LYS A 80 -16.22 16.11 7.90
CA LYS A 80 -16.01 17.55 8.04
C LYS A 80 -14.80 17.80 8.95
N GLY A 81 -13.89 18.67 8.51
CA GLY A 81 -12.72 19.07 9.30
C GLY A 81 -11.62 18.01 9.41
N ALA A 82 -11.66 16.93 8.62
CA ALA A 82 -10.61 15.91 8.62
C ALA A 82 -10.42 15.26 7.26
N TRP A 83 -9.17 14.91 6.95
CA TRP A 83 -8.80 14.11 5.79
C TRP A 83 -8.90 12.62 6.12
N LEU A 84 -9.28 11.83 5.13
CA LEU A 84 -9.31 10.37 5.22
C LEU A 84 -8.02 9.82 4.59
N SER A 85 -6.97 9.71 5.42
CA SER A 85 -5.61 9.37 4.99
C SER A 85 -5.07 8.13 5.70
N TYR A 86 -3.99 7.58 5.16
CA TYR A 86 -3.36 6.36 5.69
C TYR A 86 -4.35 5.20 5.78
N SER A 87 -5.04 4.93 4.67
CA SER A 87 -6.04 3.87 4.60
C SER A 87 -5.45 2.49 4.90
N TYR A 88 -6.24 1.46 5.15
CA TYR A 88 -5.82 0.06 5.02
C TYR A 88 -7.03 -0.68 4.47
N ILE A 89 -6.79 -1.56 3.50
CA ILE A 89 -7.84 -2.36 2.87
C ILE A 89 -7.47 -3.83 3.09
N PHE A 90 -8.42 -4.61 3.57
CA PHE A 90 -8.27 -6.04 3.82
C PHE A 90 -9.53 -6.77 3.40
N GLU A 91 -9.38 -7.93 2.77
CA GLU A 91 -10.50 -8.78 2.35
C GLU A 91 -10.54 -10.03 3.26
N PRO A 92 -11.29 -10.02 4.37
CA PRO A 92 -11.41 -11.20 5.24
C PRO A 92 -12.10 -12.40 4.56
N GLU A 93 -13.01 -12.12 3.63
CA GLU A 93 -13.82 -13.11 2.91
C GLU A 93 -14.03 -12.62 1.47
N PRO A 94 -14.13 -13.52 0.48
CA PRO A 94 -14.37 -13.12 -0.91
C PRO A 94 -15.53 -12.13 -1.08
N GLY A 95 -15.25 -10.94 -1.60
CA GLY A 95 -16.20 -9.85 -1.83
C GLY A 95 -16.57 -9.03 -0.60
N ILE A 96 -15.95 -9.26 0.57
CA ILE A 96 -16.13 -8.46 1.79
C ILE A 96 -14.84 -7.70 2.06
N LEU A 97 -14.92 -6.37 2.11
CA LEU A 97 -13.78 -5.50 2.37
C LEU A 97 -13.91 -4.80 3.72
N TRP A 98 -12.83 -4.84 4.49
CA TRP A 98 -12.59 -3.97 5.62
C TRP A 98 -11.73 -2.81 5.17
N LEU A 99 -12.22 -1.60 5.42
CA LEU A 99 -11.52 -0.37 5.08
C LEU A 99 -11.38 0.47 6.33
N THR A 100 -10.15 0.82 6.64
CA THR A 100 -9.82 1.66 7.79
C THR A 100 -8.97 2.84 7.37
N THR A 101 -8.92 3.90 8.18
CA THR A 101 -7.95 4.97 8.03
C THR A 101 -7.21 5.24 9.33
N GLY A 102 -5.91 5.52 9.24
CA GLY A 102 -5.13 6.02 10.36
C GLY A 102 -5.53 7.46 10.73
N GLN A 103 -5.82 8.29 9.71
CA GLN A 103 -6.31 9.66 9.92
C GLN A 103 -7.79 9.76 9.53
N GLY A 104 -8.55 10.50 10.32
CA GLY A 104 -9.97 10.72 10.07
C GLY A 104 -10.89 9.64 10.65
N ASP A 105 -10.33 8.59 11.25
CA ASP A 105 -11.06 7.59 12.07
C ASP A 105 -12.22 6.91 11.31
N LEU A 106 -11.97 6.51 10.07
CA LEU A 106 -12.90 5.66 9.32
C LEU A 106 -12.61 4.19 9.64
N ARG A 107 -13.64 3.43 9.99
CA ARG A 107 -13.62 1.98 10.14
C ARG A 107 -14.92 1.43 9.56
N LEU A 108 -14.86 0.70 8.45
CA LEU A 108 -16.06 0.14 7.83
C LEU A 108 -15.82 -1.29 7.30
N ARG A 109 -16.91 -2.05 7.26
CA ARG A 109 -17.06 -3.28 6.49
C ARG A 109 -18.03 -2.98 5.35
N ALA A 110 -17.66 -3.33 4.13
CA ALA A 110 -18.52 -3.18 2.96
C ALA A 110 -18.42 -4.41 2.06
N ARG A 111 -19.45 -4.64 1.24
CA ARG A 111 -19.30 -5.56 0.10
C ARG A 111 -18.58 -4.82 -1.01
N GLU A 112 -17.74 -5.52 -1.76
CA GLU A 112 -17.04 -5.01 -2.93
C GLU A 112 -18.00 -4.27 -3.88
N LYS A 113 -19.14 -4.91 -4.21
CA LYS A 113 -20.18 -4.36 -5.09
C LYS A 113 -20.79 -3.03 -4.61
N ASP A 114 -20.66 -2.69 -3.33
CA ASP A 114 -21.19 -1.45 -2.77
C ASP A 114 -20.17 -0.29 -2.85
N LEU A 115 -18.88 -0.62 -3.09
CA LEU A 115 -17.77 0.34 -3.22
C LEU A 115 -17.45 0.70 -4.67
N ILE A 116 -18.04 -0.05 -5.60
CA ILE A 116 -17.93 0.12 -7.04
C ILE A 116 -19.33 0.55 -7.54
N LYS A 117 -19.44 1.71 -8.18
CA LYS A 117 -20.72 2.18 -8.74
C LYS A 117 -20.61 2.21 -10.25
N TYR A 118 -21.36 1.29 -10.87
CA TYR A 118 -21.71 1.14 -12.30
C TYR A 118 -20.59 1.37 -13.33
#